data_AF-A0A7S2AY14-F1
#
_entry.id   AF-A0A7S2AY14-F1
#
_cell.length_a   1.000
_cell.length_b   1.000
_cell.length_c   1.000
_cell.angle_alpha   90.00
_cell.angle_beta   90.00
_cell.angle_gamma   90.00
#
_symmetry.space_group_name_H-M   'P 1'
#
loop_
_entity.id
_entity.type
_entity.pdbx_description
1 polymer ?
#
loop_
_entity_poly.entity_id
_entity_poly.type
_entity_poly.pdbx_seq_one_letter_code
_entity_poly.pdbx_strand_id
1 'polypeptide(L)'
;ETLQPYLPQLFQLLMMRLQQNQTGRFCKLLVRFLCMFVVKHGPDGMVQCLEGVQAGMTNMIINQVWVTSLEASPPERTDAKVCVMGMVRLLSECEQVKADEAMWTSLLGCCIVVLAPACSGGGAEEEEVEE
;
A
#
# COMPACT_ATOMS: atom_id res chain seq x y z
N GLU A 1 14.65 5.27 16.25
CA GLU A 1 14.41 4.18 17.22
C GLU A 1 13.39 4.52 18.32
N THR A 2 13.10 5.80 18.63
CA THR A 2 12.20 6.19 19.73
C THR A 2 10.71 5.82 19.56
N LEU A 3 10.24 5.56 18.33
CA LEU A 3 8.81 5.28 18.05
C LEU A 3 8.43 3.80 18.09
N GLN A 4 9.40 2.89 18.09
CA GLN A 4 9.16 1.45 18.08
C GLN A 4 8.14 0.94 19.12
N PRO A 5 8.18 1.37 20.41
CA PRO A 5 7.24 0.85 21.41
C PRO A 5 5.79 1.29 21.17
N TYR A 6 5.56 2.36 20.40
CA TYR A 6 4.23 2.89 20.10
C TYR A 6 3.64 2.36 18.79
N LEU A 7 4.42 1.65 17.97
CA LEU A 7 3.96 1.09 16.70
C LEU A 7 2.72 0.18 16.84
N PRO A 8 2.65 -0.75 17.81
CA PRO A 8 1.47 -1.61 17.95
C PRO A 8 0.18 -0.80 18.19
N GLN A 9 0.25 0.21 19.07
CA GLN A 9 -0.89 1.08 19.39
C GLN A 9 -1.30 1.94 18.19
N LEU A 10 -0.32 2.43 17.42
CA LEU A 10 -0.57 3.18 16.19
C LEU A 10 -1.28 2.32 15.15
N PHE A 11 -0.80 1.09 14.92
CA PHE A 11 -1.44 0.16 14.00
C PHE A 11 -2.83 -0.22 14.48
N GLN A 12 -3.03 -0.47 15.77
CA GLN A 12 -4.35 -0.73 16.34
C GLN A 12 -5.32 0.42 16.08
N LEU A 13 -4.91 1.68 16.29
CA LEU A 13 -5.74 2.86 16.01
C LEU A 13 -6.09 2.99 14.52
N LEU A 14 -5.13 2.75 13.62
CA LEU A 14 -5.38 2.76 12.18
C LEU A 14 -6.39 1.69 11.79
N MET A 15 -6.28 0.49 12.36
CA MET A 15 -7.20 -0.62 12.09
C MET A 15 -8.59 -0.40 12.69
N MET A 16 -8.68 0.16 13.89
CA MET A 16 -9.97 0.57 14.46
C MET A 16 -10.67 1.60 13.58
N ARG A 17 -9.92 2.59 13.07
CA ARG A 17 -10.47 3.58 12.14
C ARG A 17 -10.92 2.95 10.82
N LEU A 18 -10.15 1.98 10.30
CA LEU A 18 -10.51 1.23 9.11
C LEU A 18 -11.86 0.52 9.29
N GLN A 19 -12.10 -0.11 10.44
CA GLN A 19 -13.33 -0.85 10.73
C GLN A 19 -14.52 0.07 11.02
N GLN A 20 -14.32 1.19 11.72
CA GLN A 20 -15.42 2.04 12.19
C GLN A 20 -15.86 3.10 11.18
N ASN A 21 -14.93 3.64 10.38
CA ASN A 21 -15.18 4.77 9.49
C ASN A 21 -14.35 4.63 8.21
N GLN A 22 -14.56 3.54 7.49
CA GLN A 22 -13.91 3.31 6.20
C GLN A 22 -14.35 4.40 5.21
N THR A 23 -13.37 5.11 4.65
CA THR A 23 -13.58 6.06 3.55
C THR A 23 -12.55 5.79 2.47
N GLY A 24 -12.89 6.07 1.21
CA GLY A 24 -11.94 5.92 0.10
C GLY A 24 -10.65 6.74 0.32
N ARG A 25 -10.77 7.97 0.86
CA ARG A 25 -9.63 8.81 1.21
C ARG A 25 -8.74 8.16 2.27
N PHE A 26 -9.32 7.56 3.31
CA PHE A 26 -8.55 6.89 4.35
C PHE A 26 -7.84 5.64 3.81
N CYS A 27 -8.52 4.80 3.01
CA CYS A 27 -7.91 3.60 2.44
C CYS A 27 -6.69 3.94 1.57
N LYS A 28 -6.81 4.96 0.71
CA LYS A 28 -5.70 5.43 -0.14
C LYS A 28 -4.49 5.88 0.69
N LEU A 29 -4.73 6.68 1.73
CA LEU A 29 -3.67 7.17 2.63
C LEU A 29 -3.05 6.03 3.45
N LEU A 30 -3.87 5.08 3.90
CA LEU A 30 -3.41 3.90 4.64
C LEU A 30 -2.50 3.04 3.77
N VAL A 31 -2.90 2.75 2.53
CA VAL A 31 -2.08 1.98 1.59
C VAL A 31 -0.74 2.66 1.35
N ARG A 32 -0.73 3.96 1.07
CA ARG A 32 0.52 4.72 0.91
C ARG A 32 1.41 4.66 2.14
N PHE A 33 0.82 4.80 3.33
CA PHE A 33 1.53 4.68 4.59
C PHE A 33 2.16 3.29 4.75
N LEU A 34 1.42 2.22 4.46
CA LEU A 34 1.93 0.85 4.53
C LEU A 34 3.07 0.62 3.53
N CYS A 35 2.95 1.09 2.28
CA CYS A 35 4.05 1.05 1.31
C CYS A 35 5.31 1.71 1.85
N MET A 36 5.19 2.95 2.38
CA MET A 36 6.31 3.68 2.96
C MET A 36 6.89 2.94 4.17
N PHE A 37 6.03 2.37 5.02
CA PHE A 37 6.44 1.60 6.19
C PHE A 37 7.25 0.37 5.77
N VAL A 38 6.81 -0.40 4.78
CA VAL A 38 7.54 -1.54 4.23
C VAL A 38 8.89 -1.11 3.66
N VAL A 39 8.95 0.00 2.91
CA VAL A 39 10.22 0.49 2.35
C VAL A 39 11.24 0.80 3.45
N LYS A 40 10.78 1.34 4.58
CA LYS A 40 11.63 1.78 5.70
C LYS A 40 11.97 0.67 6.70
N HIS A 41 11.02 -0.20 7.02
CA HIS A 41 11.11 -1.18 8.11
C HIS A 41 11.12 -2.63 7.61
N GLY A 42 11.01 -2.84 6.30
CA GLY A 42 10.88 -4.16 5.69
C GLY A 42 9.45 -4.71 5.74
N PRO A 43 9.15 -5.73 4.94
CA PRO A 43 7.83 -6.36 4.93
C PRO A 43 7.51 -7.09 6.22
N ASP A 44 8.49 -7.75 6.85
CA ASP A 44 8.28 -8.52 8.08
C ASP A 44 7.84 -7.63 9.25
N GLY A 45 8.38 -6.41 9.33
CA GLY A 45 7.95 -5.45 10.34
C GLY A 45 6.48 -5.07 10.17
N MET A 46 5.99 -4.96 8.93
CA MET A 46 4.59 -4.65 8.64
C MET A 46 3.70 -5.83 9.03
N VAL A 47 4.08 -7.04 8.62
CA VAL A 47 3.37 -8.29 8.94
C VAL A 47 3.27 -8.45 10.46
N GLN A 48 4.38 -8.30 11.19
CA GLN A 48 4.38 -8.40 12.65
C GLN A 48 3.45 -7.37 13.31
N CYS A 49 3.47 -6.12 12.83
CA CYS A 49 2.57 -5.09 13.36
C CYS A 49 1.10 -5.39 13.08
N LEU A 50 0.77 -5.90 11.89
CA LEU A 50 -0.60 -6.21 11.48
C LEU A 50 -1.15 -7.46 12.15
N GLU A 51 -0.40 -8.56 12.12
CA GLU A 51 -0.76 -9.82 12.78
C GLU A 51 -0.80 -9.66 14.31
N GLY A 52 0.01 -8.73 14.86
CA GLY A 52 -0.05 -8.37 16.27
C GLY A 52 -1.34 -7.64 16.69
N VAL A 53 -2.06 -7.00 15.76
CA VAL A 53 -3.40 -6.45 16.02
C VAL A 53 -4.45 -7.56 16.00
N GLN A 54 -4.45 -8.37 14.94
CA GLN A 54 -5.36 -9.50 14.79
C GLN A 54 -4.77 -10.50 13.77
N ALA A 55 -4.92 -11.80 14.05
CA ALA A 55 -4.50 -12.84 13.11
C ALA A 55 -5.26 -12.73 11.77
N GLY A 56 -4.53 -12.84 10.66
CA GLY A 56 -5.05 -12.74 9.30
C GLY A 56 -5.22 -11.30 8.80
N MET A 57 -4.85 -10.29 9.59
CA MET A 57 -5.05 -8.89 9.22
C MET A 57 -4.23 -8.49 7.99
N THR A 58 -3.03 -9.04 7.83
CA THR A 58 -2.18 -8.77 6.67
C THR A 58 -2.88 -9.21 5.37
N ASN A 59 -3.43 -10.42 5.37
CA ASN A 59 -4.15 -10.96 4.22
C ASN A 59 -5.39 -10.10 3.91
N MET A 60 -6.20 -9.78 4.92
CA MET A 60 -7.38 -8.93 4.75
C MET A 60 -7.01 -7.56 4.16
N ILE A 61 -5.97 -6.90 4.66
CA ILE A 61 -5.58 -5.59 4.16
C ILE A 61 -5.09 -5.67 2.71
N ILE A 62 -4.21 -6.61 2.39
CA ILE A 62 -3.66 -6.71 1.03
C ILE A 62 -4.80 -6.98 0.05
N ASN A 63 -5.64 -7.98 0.31
CA ASN A 63 -6.65 -8.40 -0.66
C ASN A 63 -7.88 -7.48 -0.70
N GLN A 64 -8.37 -6.98 0.43
CA GLN A 64 -9.65 -6.26 0.49
C GLN A 64 -9.51 -4.74 0.45
N VAL A 65 -8.40 -4.21 1.00
CA VAL A 65 -8.21 -2.76 1.14
C VAL A 65 -7.23 -2.26 0.09
N TRP A 66 -6.10 -2.94 -0.05
CA TRP A 66 -4.99 -2.47 -0.87
C TRP A 66 -5.31 -2.57 -2.36
N VAL A 67 -5.69 -3.76 -2.83
CA VAL A 67 -6.08 -3.98 -4.23
C VAL A 67 -7.23 -3.05 -4.62
N THR A 68 -8.34 -3.09 -3.87
CA THR A 68 -9.52 -2.26 -4.11
C THR A 68 -9.21 -0.76 -4.12
N SER A 69 -8.36 -0.28 -3.21
CA SER A 69 -8.02 1.13 -3.14
C SER A 69 -7.16 1.59 -4.31
N LEU A 70 -6.27 0.73 -4.84
CA LEU A 70 -5.43 1.07 -5.99
C LEU A 70 -6.22 1.06 -7.29
N GLU A 71 -7.14 0.11 -7.45
CA GLU A 71 -8.05 0.07 -8.60
C GLU A 71 -8.98 1.27 -8.64
N ALA A 72 -9.55 1.64 -7.48
CA ALA A 72 -10.45 2.79 -7.39
C ALA A 72 -9.73 4.14 -7.57
N SER A 73 -8.42 4.20 -7.28
CA SER A 73 -7.65 5.44 -7.36
C SER A 73 -6.16 5.17 -7.42
N PRO A 74 -5.60 5.11 -8.63
CA PRO A 74 -4.17 5.00 -8.83
C PRO A 74 -3.43 6.16 -8.14
N PRO A 75 -2.25 5.93 -7.56
CA PRO A 75 -1.44 6.97 -6.95
C PRO A 75 -0.83 7.91 -8.01
N GLU A 76 -0.78 9.20 -7.70
CA GLU A 76 -0.11 10.22 -8.51
C GLU A 76 1.43 10.06 -8.51
N ARG A 77 2.10 10.71 -9.48
CA ARG A 77 3.49 10.44 -9.89
C ARG A 77 4.53 10.41 -8.75
N THR A 78 4.43 11.30 -7.76
CA THR A 78 5.36 11.36 -6.62
C THR A 78 5.26 10.14 -5.72
N ASP A 79 4.05 9.64 -5.55
CA ASP A 79 3.74 8.58 -4.60
C ASP A 79 3.65 7.21 -5.24
N ALA A 80 3.41 7.17 -6.55
CA ALA A 80 3.49 5.97 -7.37
C ALA A 80 4.84 5.27 -7.16
N LYS A 81 5.95 6.02 -7.11
CA LYS A 81 7.29 5.45 -6.85
C LYS A 81 7.37 4.72 -5.51
N VAL A 82 6.88 5.33 -4.43
CA VAL A 82 6.92 4.73 -3.08
C VAL A 82 5.99 3.53 -3.02
N CYS A 83 4.80 3.62 -3.61
CA CYS A 83 3.87 2.51 -3.69
C CYS A 83 4.46 1.32 -4.46
N VAL A 84 5.07 1.55 -5.62
CA VAL A 84 5.73 0.51 -6.41
C VAL A 84 6.88 -0.11 -5.63
N MET A 85 7.75 0.69 -5.02
CA MET A 85 8.85 0.16 -4.20
C MET A 85 8.33 -0.71 -3.05
N GLY A 86 7.30 -0.25 -2.32
CA GLY A 86 6.68 -1.02 -1.24
C GLY A 86 6.08 -2.35 -1.73
N MET A 87 5.35 -2.33 -2.85
CA MET A 87 4.76 -3.53 -3.46
C MET A 87 5.83 -4.51 -3.95
N VAL A 88 6.88 -4.03 -4.63
CA VAL A 88 7.98 -4.88 -5.11
C VAL A 88 8.71 -5.54 -3.94
N ARG A 89 8.95 -4.82 -2.83
CA ARG A 89 9.54 -5.41 -1.63
C ARG A 89 8.63 -6.46 -1.01
N LEU A 90 7.31 -6.22 -0.91
CA LEU A 90 6.36 -7.25 -0.46
C LEU A 90 6.41 -8.50 -1.34
N LEU A 91 6.36 -8.35 -2.66
CA LEU A 91 6.43 -9.46 -3.62
C LEU A 91 7.76 -10.24 -3.54
N SER A 92 8.86 -9.54 -3.25
CA SER A 92 10.21 -10.09 -3.34
C SER A 92 10.78 -10.59 -2.01
N GLU A 93 10.31 -10.08 -0.88
CA GLU A 93 10.91 -10.33 0.44
C GLU A 93 9.89 -10.96 1.42
N CYS A 94 8.58 -10.76 1.26
CA CYS A 94 7.60 -11.29 2.21
C CYS A 94 7.25 -12.77 1.94
N GLU A 95 7.59 -13.67 2.86
CA GLU A 95 7.31 -15.11 2.70
C GLU A 95 5.82 -15.43 2.66
N GLN A 96 5.00 -14.73 3.46
CA GLN A 96 3.53 -14.90 3.46
C GLN A 96 2.90 -14.55 2.12
N VAL A 97 3.38 -13.50 1.45
CA VAL A 97 2.89 -13.11 0.11
C VAL A 97 3.39 -14.10 -0.94
N LYS A 98 4.60 -14.63 -0.82
CA LYS A 98 5.13 -15.64 -1.76
C LYS A 98 4.44 -16.99 -1.64
N ALA A 99 3.99 -17.35 -0.43
CA ALA A 99 3.31 -18.62 -0.19
C ALA A 99 1.88 -18.64 -0.78
N ASP A 100 1.24 -17.49 -0.91
CA ASP A 100 -0.11 -17.35 -1.48
C ASP A 100 -0.04 -16.79 -2.91
N GLU A 101 -0.13 -17.70 -3.89
CA GLU A 101 -0.05 -17.36 -5.31
C GLU A 101 -1.11 -16.34 -5.75
N ALA A 102 -2.34 -16.45 -5.23
CA ALA A 102 -3.43 -15.55 -5.60
C ALA A 102 -3.19 -14.12 -5.08
N MET A 103 -2.68 -14.00 -3.85
CA MET A 103 -2.27 -12.72 -3.27
C MET A 103 -1.11 -12.12 -4.06
N TRP A 104 -0.11 -12.93 -4.42
CA TRP A 104 1.04 -12.51 -5.19
C TRP A 104 0.64 -11.97 -6.57
N THR A 105 -0.20 -12.68 -7.31
CA THR A 105 -0.66 -12.25 -8.64
C THR A 105 -1.49 -10.97 -8.59
N SER A 106 -2.34 -10.84 -7.56
CA SER A 106 -3.17 -9.64 -7.38
C SER A 106 -2.30 -8.41 -7.10
N LEU A 107 -1.33 -8.55 -6.19
CA LEU A 107 -0.41 -7.46 -5.84
C LEU A 107 0.53 -7.10 -7.00
N LEU A 108 0.98 -8.09 -7.79
CA LEU A 108 1.73 -7.86 -9.02
C LEU A 108 0.89 -7.09 -10.05
N GLY A 109 -0.37 -7.49 -10.25
CA GLY A 109 -1.31 -6.82 -11.15
C GLY A 109 -1.45 -5.34 -10.80
N CYS A 110 -1.66 -5.02 -9.52
CA CYS A 110 -1.67 -3.64 -9.04
C CYS A 110 -0.36 -2.91 -9.31
N CYS A 111 0.78 -3.58 -9.09
CA CYS A 111 2.10 -2.99 -9.33
C CYS A 111 2.29 -2.61 -10.81
N ILE A 112 1.88 -3.49 -11.73
CA ILE A 112 1.91 -3.23 -13.18
C ILE A 112 0.99 -2.07 -13.54
N VAL A 113 -0.23 -2.01 -13.00
CA VAL A 113 -1.17 -0.91 -13.26
C VAL A 113 -0.61 0.43 -12.81
N VAL A 114 0.17 0.48 -11.73
CA VAL A 114 0.81 1.72 -11.27
C VAL A 114 2.06 2.06 -12.11
N LEU A 115 2.79 1.05 -12.59
CA LEU A 115 3.99 1.22 -13.41
C LEU A 115 3.69 1.60 -14.87
N ALA A 116 2.65 1.01 -15.49
CA ALA A 116 2.32 1.19 -16.89
C ALA A 116 2.06 2.66 -17.30
N PRO A 117 1.27 3.47 -16.58
CA PRO A 117 1.10 4.88 -16.91
C PRO A 117 2.36 5.72 -16.63
N ALA A 118 3.29 5.25 -15.78
CA ALA A 118 4.57 5.92 -15.59
C ALA A 118 5.52 5.78 -16.79
N CYS A 119 5.27 4.84 -17.71
CA CYS A 119 6.02 4.69 -18.96
C CYS A 119 5.58 5.68 -20.05
N SER A 120 4.42 6.32 -19.95
CA SER A 120 4.08 7.47 -20.82
C SER A 120 4.72 8.75 -20.26
N GLY A 121 6.06 8.77 -20.22
CA GLY A 121 6.82 10.00 -20.08
C GLY A 121 6.82 10.76 -21.40
N GLY A 122 5.69 11.39 -21.73
CA GLY A 122 5.60 12.46 -22.73
C GLY A 122 4.99 13.66 -22.03
N GLY A 123 5.75 14.75 -21.93
CA GLY A 123 5.27 15.98 -21.32
C GLY A 123 3.96 16.43 -21.97
N ALA A 124 2.95 16.69 -21.15
CA ALA A 124 1.86 17.57 -21.53
C ALA A 124 2.14 18.86 -20.76
N GLU A 125 2.71 19.82 -21.48
CA GLU A 125 2.65 21.23 -21.11
C GLU A 125 1.17 21.58 -20.88
N GLU A 126 0.91 22.24 -19.76
CA GLU A 126 -0.37 22.85 -19.47
C GLU A 126 -0.58 23.98 -20.50
N GLU A 127 -1.37 23.74 -21.55
CA GLU A 127 -1.94 24.81 -22.36
C GLU A 127 -3.12 25.41 -21.58
N GLU A 128 -2.86 26.56 -20.96
CA GLU A 128 -3.89 27.50 -20.51
C GLU A 128 -4.80 27.83 -21.70
N VAL A 129 -6.07 27.44 -21.61
CA VAL A 129 -7.14 28.01 -22.43
C VAL A 129 -7.85 29.06 -21.58
N GLU A 130 -7.39 30.30 -21.67
CA GLU A 130 -8.20 31.48 -21.34
C GLU A 130 -8.91 31.96 -22.61
N GLU A 131 -10.24 31.91 -22.62
CA GLU A 131 -11.12 32.79 -23.40
C GLU A 131 -11.77 33.82 -22.48
#